data_AF-A0A8H5YTE1-F1
#
_entry.id   AF-A0A8H5YTE1-F1
#
_cell.length_a   1.000
_cell.length_b   1.000
_cell.length_c   1.000
_cell.angle_alpha   90.00
_cell.angle_beta   90.00
_cell.angle_gamma   90.00
#
_symmetry.space_group_name_H-M   'P 1'
#
loop_
_entity.id
_entity.type
_entity.pdbx_description
1 polymer ?
#
loop_
_entity_poly.entity_id
_entity_poly.type
_entity_poly.pdbx_seq_one_letter_code
_entity_poly.pdbx_strand_id
1 'polypeptide(L)'
;MLSVKPAVAMEAHSPLSKSCLSVETTYAYDYIIFYRWLSPDLYERGRVMARLVAEMIEKKSRRIWLDQHQMTRTTEAGEVTKRISNTFLSVSQIIILAAPGDWDRFTNPDDIHRWEWEMSLRSGERKRNMISDFSKLTSDPLEKQVWLLQYGLPDNGQALSRAQLAEGLETYCPRLAELFKSRDVRIRSLTMDSIDVVLKEIAEAAHSGRPAVQHGVTIVTVWRRAEGVWSGYTNAKADVHPVKERQAIQTAFKAGKEYVVPWESQEEQRIEQAMQDLGSYLSDLDHSLSYEGTDKKVVWRKSCWFASQGIGHPFLDSETDIAKFDGDLKDGLTGLQALHDDRTRESAHCLKSALDSALVTTSTAVGIDPELVQRCTVRYRAIKYTPHAGAPGGIGLHPDGNLLSALITNGPGLRVYDLDGTVRFPGHKGTIMMGGSTLYRWANEFIPTFHDVDISGNEVKVSIVAFFNFPDMETIPRTLRAEGDNFFHDIRRIKEDDKLPNGELSALWDVIIKNHQLSLPPVVASG
;
A
#
# COMPACT_ATOMS: atom_id res chain seq x y z
N MET A 1 -83.28 -25.06 5.85
CA MET A 1 -81.87 -25.49 5.85
C MET A 1 -81.18 -24.76 7.01
N LEU A 2 -81.35 -25.28 8.23
CA LEU A 2 -80.44 -26.16 8.96
C LEU A 2 -79.12 -25.49 9.41
N SER A 3 -79.12 -25.22 10.71
CA SER A 3 -78.06 -24.86 11.66
C SER A 3 -76.91 -25.85 11.71
N VAL A 4 -75.69 -25.38 11.99
CA VAL A 4 -74.73 -26.11 12.82
C VAL A 4 -73.95 -25.13 13.71
N LYS A 5 -74.06 -25.34 15.03
CA LYS A 5 -73.14 -24.89 16.08
C LYS A 5 -72.27 -26.10 16.53
N PRO A 6 -71.24 -25.90 17.38
CA PRO A 6 -69.88 -26.45 17.25
C PRO A 6 -69.65 -27.76 18.02
N ALA A 7 -68.46 -28.35 17.87
CA ALA A 7 -67.93 -29.35 18.80
C ALA A 7 -66.49 -29.00 19.24
N VAL A 8 -66.32 -29.01 20.56
CA VAL A 8 -65.12 -28.77 21.37
C VAL A 8 -64.67 -30.12 21.95
N ALA A 9 -63.36 -30.36 22.05
CA ALA A 9 -62.63 -31.01 23.17
C ALA A 9 -61.14 -31.13 22.75
N MET A 10 -60.20 -30.39 23.38
CA MET A 10 -59.44 -30.70 24.63
C MET A 10 -58.57 -31.96 24.50
N GLU A 11 -57.26 -31.99 24.79
CA GLU A 11 -56.44 -31.39 25.87
C GLU A 11 -55.02 -31.00 25.39
N ALA A 12 -54.48 -29.84 25.80
CA ALA A 12 -53.47 -29.61 26.86
C ALA A 12 -52.09 -30.26 26.58
N HIS A 13 -51.00 -29.51 26.46
CA HIS A 13 -50.30 -28.85 27.57
C HIS A 13 -49.53 -27.57 27.16
N SER A 14 -49.57 -26.55 28.02
CA SER A 14 -48.54 -25.47 28.15
C SER A 14 -47.54 -25.85 29.27
N PRO A 15 -46.46 -25.12 29.61
CA PRO A 15 -45.99 -23.78 29.16
C PRO A 15 -44.44 -23.63 29.00
N LEU A 16 -44.01 -22.37 28.73
CA LEU A 16 -42.69 -21.73 28.98
C LEU A 16 -41.55 -21.93 27.96
N SER A 17 -41.28 -20.88 27.17
CA SER A 17 -40.21 -19.95 27.57
C SER A 17 -40.40 -18.58 26.92
N LYS A 18 -40.28 -17.52 27.73
CA LYS A 18 -40.01 -16.18 27.26
C LYS A 18 -38.55 -16.16 26.77
N SER A 19 -38.30 -16.31 25.47
CA SER A 19 -37.07 -15.78 24.92
C SER A 19 -37.30 -14.29 24.66
N CYS A 20 -36.84 -13.49 25.62
CA CYS A 20 -36.48 -12.11 25.36
C CYS A 20 -35.40 -12.17 24.27
N LEU A 21 -35.78 -11.99 23.01
CA LEU A 21 -34.83 -11.79 21.92
C LEU A 21 -34.13 -10.46 22.20
N SER A 22 -32.97 -10.53 22.87
CA SER A 22 -32.00 -9.46 22.83
C SER A 22 -31.62 -9.27 21.37
N VAL A 23 -32.08 -8.16 20.79
CA VAL A 23 -31.57 -7.70 19.49
C VAL A 23 -30.09 -7.40 19.72
N GLU A 24 -29.22 -8.37 19.40
CA GLU A 24 -27.79 -8.14 19.30
C GLU A 24 -27.59 -7.14 18.17
N THR A 25 -27.40 -5.87 18.53
CA THR A 25 -26.86 -4.89 17.59
C THR A 25 -25.45 -5.33 17.22
N THR A 26 -25.36 -6.06 16.11
CA THR A 26 -24.09 -6.37 15.45
C THR A 26 -23.58 -5.06 14.85
N TYR A 27 -22.77 -4.34 15.62
CA TYR A 27 -22.05 -3.17 15.13
C TYR A 27 -21.24 -3.54 13.90
N ALA A 28 -21.20 -2.70 12.85
CA ALA A 28 -20.39 -2.96 11.65
C ALA A 28 -18.88 -2.85 11.95
N TYR A 29 -18.53 -2.02 12.94
CA TYR A 29 -17.16 -1.77 13.38
C TYR A 29 -17.09 -1.83 14.91
N ASP A 30 -15.95 -2.30 15.42
CA ASP A 30 -15.69 -2.34 16.86
C ASP A 30 -15.05 -1.02 17.33
N TYR A 31 -14.31 -0.33 16.46
CA TYR A 31 -13.63 0.94 16.74
C TYR A 31 -13.84 1.98 15.65
N ILE A 32 -13.77 3.26 16.03
CA ILE A 32 -13.46 4.39 15.15
C ILE A 32 -12.13 5.01 15.58
N ILE A 33 -11.27 5.37 14.63
CA ILE A 33 -10.01 6.07 14.91
C ILE A 33 -10.10 7.52 14.43
N PHE A 34 -9.79 8.47 15.32
CA PHE A 34 -9.60 9.88 14.99
C PHE A 34 -8.12 10.24 15.07
N TYR A 35 -7.63 10.83 14.00
CA TYR A 35 -6.24 11.21 13.81
C TYR A 35 -6.22 12.37 12.84
N ARG A 36 -5.61 13.50 13.21
CA ARG A 36 -5.54 14.64 12.29
C ARG A 36 -4.22 15.39 12.34
N TRP A 37 -3.27 15.04 13.20
CA TRP A 37 -2.07 15.84 13.36
C TRP A 37 -1.27 15.98 12.06
N LEU A 38 -0.82 17.21 11.84
CA LEU A 38 0.11 17.59 10.79
C LEU A 38 1.42 17.92 11.52
N SER A 39 2.53 17.32 11.10
CA SER A 39 3.83 17.76 11.64
C SER A 39 4.12 19.19 11.19
N PRO A 40 5.02 19.93 11.88
CA PRO A 40 5.48 21.26 11.46
C PRO A 40 5.90 21.34 9.98
N ASP A 41 6.39 20.22 9.43
CA ASP A 41 6.82 20.09 8.02
C ASP A 41 5.69 19.73 7.04
N LEU A 42 4.41 19.89 7.44
CA LEU A 42 3.21 19.52 6.66
C LEU A 42 3.07 18.01 6.31
N TYR A 43 3.83 17.13 6.95
CA TYR A 43 3.77 15.67 6.76
C TYR A 43 2.60 15.04 7.54
N GLU A 44 1.80 14.18 6.88
CA GLU A 44 0.61 13.50 7.44
C GLU A 44 0.99 12.33 8.39
N ARG A 45 1.89 12.54 9.36
CA ARG A 45 2.32 11.49 10.34
C ARG A 45 1.12 10.85 11.04
N GLY A 46 0.07 11.62 11.28
CA GLY A 46 -1.18 11.14 11.87
C GLY A 46 -1.84 10.05 11.06
N ARG A 47 -1.83 10.23 9.75
CA ARG A 47 -2.43 9.29 8.81
C ARG A 47 -1.70 7.98 8.75
N VAL A 48 -0.37 8.03 8.74
CA VAL A 48 0.49 6.84 8.72
C VAL A 48 0.29 6.04 10.01
N MET A 49 0.36 6.69 11.16
CA MET A 49 0.19 6.02 12.45
C MET A 49 -1.21 5.43 12.62
N ALA A 50 -2.24 6.13 12.17
CA ALA A 50 -3.61 5.62 12.23
C ALA A 50 -3.84 4.39 11.37
N ARG A 51 -3.19 4.33 10.21
CA ARG A 51 -3.21 3.15 9.35
C ARG A 51 -2.52 1.96 10.02
N LEU A 52 -1.32 2.18 10.58
CA LEU A 52 -0.60 1.15 11.32
C LEU A 52 -1.42 0.60 12.50
N VAL A 53 -2.00 1.49 13.31
CA VAL A 53 -2.88 1.10 14.43
C VAL A 53 -4.10 0.32 13.93
N ALA A 54 -4.71 0.74 12.81
CA ALA A 54 -5.84 0.05 12.22
C ALA A 54 -5.47 -1.38 11.79
N GLU A 55 -4.42 -1.53 10.99
CA GLU A 55 -3.96 -2.83 10.48
C GLU A 55 -3.56 -3.78 11.61
N MET A 56 -2.90 -3.27 12.66
CA MET A 56 -2.47 -4.09 13.79
C MET A 56 -3.63 -4.54 14.68
N ILE A 57 -4.69 -3.75 14.83
CA ILE A 57 -5.90 -4.17 15.54
C ILE A 57 -6.73 -5.12 14.66
N GLU A 58 -6.79 -4.91 13.34
CA GLU A 58 -7.47 -5.82 12.40
C GLU A 58 -6.85 -7.21 12.40
N LYS A 59 -5.51 -7.31 12.48
CA LYS A 59 -4.78 -8.57 12.71
C LYS A 59 -5.19 -9.29 14.00
N LYS A 60 -5.80 -8.59 14.96
CA LYS A 60 -6.37 -9.15 16.19
C LYS A 60 -7.88 -9.41 16.08
N SER A 61 -8.38 -9.60 14.85
CA SER A 61 -9.77 -9.94 14.49
C SER A 61 -10.79 -8.91 14.98
N ARG A 62 -10.45 -7.63 14.87
CA ARG A 62 -11.30 -6.49 15.23
C ARG A 62 -11.58 -5.64 14.00
N ARG A 63 -12.80 -5.14 13.87
CA ARG A 63 -13.18 -4.31 12.72
C ARG A 63 -12.99 -2.84 13.06
N ILE A 64 -12.32 -2.11 12.20
CA ILE A 64 -12.02 -0.69 12.40
C ILE A 64 -12.65 0.13 11.31
N TRP A 65 -13.29 1.22 11.72
CA TRP A 65 -13.60 2.29 10.81
C TRP A 65 -12.49 3.32 10.87
N LEU A 66 -11.88 3.55 9.70
CA LEU A 66 -10.86 4.54 9.47
C LEU A 66 -11.27 5.35 8.26
N ASP A 67 -11.36 6.66 8.41
CA ASP A 67 -11.90 7.54 7.38
C ASP A 67 -11.12 7.42 6.05
N GLN A 68 -9.79 7.28 6.07
CA GLN A 68 -8.99 7.02 4.86
C GLN A 68 -9.25 5.67 4.19
N HIS A 69 -9.80 4.67 4.89
CA HIS A 69 -10.22 3.40 4.27
C HIS A 69 -11.60 3.54 3.60
N GLN A 70 -12.38 4.55 4.00
CA GLN A 70 -13.82 4.64 3.72
C GLN A 70 -14.17 5.82 2.80
N MET A 71 -13.25 6.76 2.62
CA MET A 71 -13.46 8.01 1.90
C MET A 71 -12.23 8.38 1.08
N THR A 72 -12.49 8.93 -0.11
CA THR A 72 -11.47 9.45 -1.03
C THR A 72 -11.19 10.92 -0.75
N ARG A 73 -10.08 11.45 -1.27
CA ARG A 73 -9.76 12.89 -1.20
C ARG A 73 -10.78 13.80 -1.89
N THR A 74 -11.65 13.24 -2.73
CA THR A 74 -12.73 13.97 -3.43
C THR A 74 -14.04 13.96 -2.65
N THR A 75 -14.09 13.33 -1.48
CA THR A 75 -15.29 13.31 -0.63
C THR A 75 -15.53 14.72 -0.07
N GLU A 76 -16.70 15.29 -0.34
CA GLU A 76 -17.06 16.61 0.16
C GLU A 76 -17.10 16.65 1.70
N ALA A 77 -16.70 17.79 2.29
CA ALA A 77 -16.59 17.95 3.74
C ALA A 77 -17.91 17.62 4.48
N GLY A 78 -19.07 17.95 3.91
CA GLY A 78 -20.37 17.61 4.49
C GLY A 78 -20.64 16.11 4.55
N GLU A 79 -20.19 15.36 3.54
CA GLU A 79 -20.32 13.90 3.49
C GLU A 79 -19.33 13.22 4.44
N VAL A 80 -18.13 13.77 4.62
CA VAL A 80 -17.16 13.30 5.62
C VAL A 80 -17.76 13.35 7.03
N THR A 81 -18.25 14.51 7.44
CA THR A 81 -18.85 14.71 8.77
C THR A 81 -20.07 13.81 8.98
N LYS A 82 -20.89 13.63 7.94
CA LYS A 82 -22.06 12.75 7.98
C LYS A 82 -21.67 11.28 8.17
N ARG A 83 -20.68 10.77 7.44
CA ARG A 83 -20.20 9.40 7.58
C ARG A 83 -19.55 9.16 8.94
N ILE A 84 -18.71 10.08 9.41
CA ILE A 84 -18.15 10.01 10.76
C ILE A 84 -19.27 9.94 11.80
N SER A 85 -20.26 10.82 11.72
CA SER A 85 -21.39 10.86 12.67
C SER A 85 -22.18 9.54 12.66
N ASN A 86 -22.49 9.00 11.48
CA ASN A 86 -23.23 7.74 11.35
C ASN A 86 -22.44 6.55 11.91
N THR A 87 -21.15 6.43 11.56
CA THR A 87 -20.29 5.37 12.09
C THR A 87 -20.15 5.51 13.60
N PHE A 88 -19.96 6.72 14.10
CA PHE A 88 -19.79 7.01 15.53
C PHE A 88 -20.95 6.46 16.37
N LEU A 89 -22.19 6.55 15.87
CA LEU A 89 -23.35 5.97 16.54
C LEU A 89 -23.23 4.44 16.68
N SER A 90 -22.57 3.78 15.73
CA SER A 90 -22.49 2.33 15.59
C SER A 90 -21.17 1.68 16.06
N VAL A 91 -20.30 2.39 16.77
CA VAL A 91 -19.08 1.81 17.38
C VAL A 91 -19.15 1.82 18.90
N SER A 92 -18.54 0.85 19.57
CA SER A 92 -18.50 0.81 21.04
C SER A 92 -17.26 1.47 21.63
N GLN A 93 -16.19 1.63 20.85
CA GLN A 93 -14.93 2.21 21.28
C GLN A 93 -14.40 3.26 20.30
N ILE A 94 -13.71 4.25 20.86
CA ILE A 94 -13.11 5.37 20.14
C ILE A 94 -11.62 5.40 20.48
N ILE A 95 -10.79 5.48 19.44
CA ILE A 95 -9.35 5.68 19.58
C ILE A 95 -9.04 7.07 19.04
N ILE A 96 -8.43 7.90 19.87
CA ILE A 96 -7.91 9.20 19.50
C ILE A 96 -6.39 9.09 19.51
N LEU A 97 -5.78 9.36 18.36
CA LEU A 97 -4.33 9.43 18.24
C LEU A 97 -3.92 10.90 18.26
N ALA A 98 -3.03 11.26 19.18
CA ALA A 98 -2.62 12.64 19.40
C ALA A 98 -1.11 12.78 19.48
N ALA A 99 -0.57 13.88 18.98
CA ALA A 99 0.85 14.23 19.01
C ALA A 99 1.07 15.66 19.54
N PRO A 100 2.30 16.02 19.94
CA PRO A 100 2.63 17.40 20.29
C PRO A 100 2.26 18.37 19.17
N GLY A 101 1.60 19.47 19.52
CA GLY A 101 1.09 20.47 18.57
C GLY A 101 -0.38 20.29 18.14
N ASP A 102 -1.02 19.16 18.44
CA ASP A 102 -2.46 18.98 18.13
C ASP A 102 -3.35 19.99 18.84
N TRP A 103 -2.94 20.44 20.03
CA TRP A 103 -3.70 21.39 20.85
C TRP A 103 -3.86 22.75 20.18
N ASP A 104 -2.87 23.19 19.41
CA ASP A 104 -2.88 24.49 18.73
C ASP A 104 -4.10 24.63 17.80
N ARG A 105 -4.55 23.52 17.22
CA ARG A 105 -5.70 23.46 16.30
C ARG A 105 -7.03 23.69 17.00
N PHE A 106 -7.12 23.43 18.30
CA PHE A 106 -8.36 23.55 19.04
C PHE A 106 -8.78 25.01 19.30
N THR A 107 -7.88 25.96 19.03
CA THR A 107 -8.20 27.39 18.98
C THR A 107 -9.21 27.71 17.87
N ASN A 108 -9.21 26.95 16.77
CA ASN A 108 -10.18 27.09 15.70
C ASN A 108 -11.47 26.29 16.04
N PRO A 109 -12.64 26.94 16.21
CA PRO A 109 -13.90 26.26 16.50
C PRO A 109 -14.43 25.40 15.35
N ASP A 110 -14.01 25.67 14.11
CA ASP A 110 -14.44 24.94 12.92
C ASP A 110 -13.49 23.80 12.53
N ASP A 111 -12.45 23.52 13.33
CA ASP A 111 -11.53 22.41 13.06
C ASP A 111 -12.20 21.05 13.30
N ILE A 112 -12.18 20.19 12.28
CA ILE A 112 -12.80 18.86 12.33
C ILE A 112 -12.22 17.98 13.45
N HIS A 113 -10.94 18.11 13.78
CA HIS A 113 -10.33 17.32 14.85
C HIS A 113 -10.86 17.74 16.21
N ARG A 114 -11.00 19.04 16.43
CA ARG A 114 -11.66 19.56 17.63
C ARG A 114 -13.08 19.00 17.76
N TRP A 115 -13.84 19.01 16.66
CA TRP A 115 -15.20 18.46 16.63
C TRP A 115 -15.23 16.94 16.94
N GLU A 116 -14.33 16.15 16.35
CA GLU A 116 -14.16 14.71 16.63
C GLU A 116 -13.89 14.44 18.12
N TRP A 117 -13.02 15.25 18.74
CA TRP A 117 -12.73 15.19 20.17
C TRP A 117 -13.94 15.57 21.04
N GLU A 118 -14.60 16.70 20.75
CA GLU A 118 -15.78 17.13 21.49
C GLU A 118 -16.88 16.05 21.44
N MET A 119 -17.16 15.49 20.27
CA MET A 119 -18.13 14.41 20.10
C MET A 119 -17.74 13.16 20.91
N SER A 120 -16.46 12.78 20.87
CA SER A 120 -15.93 11.63 21.61
C SER A 120 -16.11 11.76 23.12
N LEU A 121 -15.76 12.93 23.67
CA LEU A 121 -15.84 13.18 25.10
C LEU A 121 -17.28 13.37 25.59
N ARG A 122 -18.18 13.92 24.76
CA ARG A 122 -19.62 14.06 25.08
C ARG A 122 -20.40 12.76 25.06
N SER A 123 -19.88 11.70 24.45
CA SER A 123 -20.56 10.40 24.36
C SER A 123 -20.95 9.79 25.72
N GLY A 124 -20.49 10.35 26.85
CA GLY A 124 -20.92 9.99 28.20
C GLY A 124 -21.73 11.02 28.99
N GLU A 125 -21.95 12.24 28.49
CA GLU A 125 -22.55 13.32 29.30
C GLU A 125 -24.06 13.16 29.53
N ARG A 126 -24.78 12.43 28.66
CA ARG A 126 -26.25 12.37 28.72
C ARG A 126 -26.82 11.70 29.97
N LYS A 127 -26.03 10.96 30.75
CA LYS A 127 -26.50 10.36 32.00
C LYS A 127 -26.58 11.33 33.18
N ARG A 128 -25.93 12.49 33.15
CA ARG A 128 -25.87 13.37 34.33
C ARG A 128 -26.96 14.44 34.41
N ASN A 129 -27.58 14.81 33.29
CA ASN A 129 -28.57 15.91 33.23
C ASN A 129 -30.02 15.49 32.90
N MET A 130 -30.35 14.20 32.84
CA MET A 130 -31.74 13.72 32.68
C MET A 130 -32.13 12.76 33.81
N ILE A 131 -32.34 13.31 35.00
CA ILE A 131 -33.27 12.74 35.98
C ILE A 131 -34.46 13.70 36.03
N SER A 132 -35.38 13.60 35.07
CA SER A 132 -36.75 14.14 35.27
C SER A 132 -37.81 13.60 34.32
N ASP A 133 -37.51 13.19 33.07
CA ASP A 133 -38.59 12.85 32.12
C ASP A 133 -38.42 11.48 31.42
N PHE A 134 -39.05 10.47 32.02
CA PHE A 134 -39.24 9.12 31.46
C PHE A 134 -40.44 9.11 30.48
N SER A 135 -40.27 9.51 29.23
CA SER A 135 -41.27 9.17 28.18
C SER A 135 -40.77 9.14 26.72
N LYS A 136 -39.47 9.24 26.44
CA LYS A 136 -38.93 9.03 25.08
C LYS A 136 -37.72 8.12 25.10
N LEU A 137 -37.95 6.83 25.30
CA LEU A 137 -36.92 5.79 25.19
C LEU A 137 -36.94 5.22 23.76
N THR A 138 -36.16 5.81 22.86
CA THR A 138 -35.73 5.16 21.63
C THR A 138 -34.21 5.31 21.52
N SER A 139 -33.51 4.19 21.71
CA SER A 139 -32.04 4.00 21.61
C SER A 139 -31.18 4.99 22.43
N ASP A 140 -30.96 4.66 23.70
CA ASP A 140 -29.97 5.29 24.58
C ASP A 140 -28.56 5.15 23.96
N PRO A 141 -27.75 6.22 23.79
CA PRO A 141 -26.39 6.06 23.31
C PRO A 141 -25.55 5.36 24.38
N LEU A 142 -25.16 4.11 24.10
CA LEU A 142 -24.21 3.36 24.92
C LEU A 142 -22.98 4.23 25.21
N GLU A 143 -22.58 4.27 26.48
CA GLU A 143 -21.36 4.92 26.91
C GLU A 143 -20.15 4.30 26.17
N LYS A 144 -19.45 5.09 25.35
CA LYS A 144 -18.34 4.61 24.52
C LYS A 144 -17.01 4.72 25.24
N GLN A 145 -16.20 3.66 25.25
CA GLN A 145 -14.85 3.74 25.82
C GLN A 145 -13.96 4.61 24.93
N VAL A 146 -13.31 5.61 25.52
CA VAL A 146 -12.36 6.48 24.81
C VAL A 146 -10.94 6.11 25.20
N TRP A 147 -10.09 5.91 24.19
CA TRP A 147 -8.65 5.71 24.30
C TRP A 147 -7.93 6.91 23.71
N LEU A 148 -6.96 7.47 24.43
CA LEU A 148 -6.06 8.51 23.94
C LEU A 148 -4.65 7.93 23.85
N LEU A 149 -4.15 7.78 22.63
CA LEU A 149 -2.80 7.28 22.37
C LEU A 149 -1.90 8.46 22.02
N GLN A 150 -0.94 8.74 22.90
CA GLN A 150 0.03 9.82 22.75
C GLN A 150 1.21 9.32 21.91
N TYR A 151 1.40 9.90 20.73
CA TYR A 151 2.47 9.57 19.80
C TYR A 151 3.46 10.73 19.65
N GLY A 152 4.77 10.42 19.58
CA GLY A 152 5.82 11.44 19.55
C GLY A 152 5.96 12.11 20.91
N LEU A 153 6.74 11.52 21.81
CA LEU A 153 6.90 12.06 23.15
C LEU A 153 7.53 13.47 23.10
N PRO A 154 7.21 14.37 24.05
CA PRO A 154 7.91 15.64 24.19
C PRO A 154 9.43 15.41 24.34
N ASP A 155 10.25 16.44 24.15
CA ASP A 155 11.73 16.34 24.18
C ASP A 155 12.31 15.71 25.46
N ASN A 156 11.52 15.67 26.54
CA ASN A 156 11.87 15.00 27.80
C ASN A 156 11.62 13.46 27.80
N GLY A 157 11.12 12.90 26.70
CA GLY A 157 10.86 11.47 26.52
C GLY A 157 9.75 10.89 27.41
N GLN A 158 8.92 11.72 28.05
CA GLN A 158 7.86 11.26 28.97
C GLN A 158 6.47 11.60 28.46
N ALA A 159 5.57 10.62 28.49
CA ALA A 159 4.17 10.83 28.14
C ALA A 159 3.52 11.81 29.13
N LEU A 160 2.67 12.70 28.61
CA LEU A 160 1.98 13.66 29.46
C LEU A 160 0.98 12.93 30.36
N SER A 161 0.99 13.27 31.64
CA SER A 161 -0.02 12.81 32.57
C SER A 161 -1.39 13.42 32.22
N ARG A 162 -2.46 12.81 32.73
CA ARG A 162 -3.83 13.33 32.55
C ARG A 162 -3.99 14.77 33.02
N ALA A 163 -3.32 15.15 34.12
CA ALA A 163 -3.36 16.52 34.64
C ALA A 163 -2.67 17.49 33.68
N GLN A 164 -1.48 17.15 33.17
CA GLN A 164 -0.75 17.97 32.19
C GLN A 164 -1.51 18.11 30.87
N LEU A 165 -2.15 17.04 30.40
CA LEU A 165 -3.01 17.09 29.22
C LEU A 165 -4.21 18.02 29.44
N ALA A 166 -4.86 17.94 30.61
CA ALA A 166 -6.01 18.79 30.92
C ALA A 166 -5.62 20.28 31.04
N GLU A 167 -4.48 20.59 31.65
CA GLU A 167 -3.93 21.95 31.76
C GLU A 167 -3.52 22.51 30.38
N GLY A 168 -2.86 21.68 29.56
CA GLY A 168 -2.56 22.02 28.18
C GLY A 168 -3.84 22.35 27.39
N LEU A 169 -4.83 21.46 27.42
CA LEU A 169 -6.13 21.68 26.78
C LEU A 169 -6.84 22.95 27.27
N GLU A 170 -6.72 23.29 28.55
CA GLU A 170 -7.38 24.47 29.14
C GLU A 170 -6.85 25.78 28.56
N THR A 171 -5.57 25.79 28.17
CA THR A 171 -4.93 26.93 27.49
C THR A 171 -5.51 27.17 26.09
N TYR A 172 -5.83 26.10 25.35
CA TYR A 172 -6.28 26.19 23.95
C TYR A 172 -7.81 26.13 23.78
N CYS A 173 -8.50 25.37 24.62
CA CYS A 173 -9.93 25.17 24.60
C CYS A 173 -10.47 24.77 25.99
N PRO A 174 -10.87 25.75 26.85
CA PRO A 174 -11.37 25.48 28.21
C PRO A 174 -12.52 24.47 28.27
N ARG A 175 -13.44 24.54 27.28
CA ARG A 175 -14.57 23.62 27.16
C ARG A 175 -14.11 22.17 26.96
N LEU A 176 -13.12 21.95 26.09
CA LEU A 176 -12.62 20.60 25.81
C LEU A 176 -11.85 20.05 27.01
N ALA A 177 -11.15 20.92 27.75
CA ALA A 177 -10.51 20.55 29.02
C ALA A 177 -11.54 20.10 30.07
N GLU A 178 -12.68 20.81 30.20
CA GLU A 178 -13.77 20.41 31.10
C GLU A 178 -14.35 19.04 30.72
N LEU A 179 -14.62 18.82 29.43
CA LEU A 179 -15.07 17.52 28.91
C LEU A 179 -14.05 16.42 29.17
N PHE A 180 -12.77 16.70 28.97
CA PHE A 180 -11.69 15.74 29.19
C PHE A 180 -11.54 15.39 30.68
N LYS A 181 -11.61 16.38 31.57
CA LYS A 181 -11.57 16.20 33.03
C LYS A 181 -12.73 15.33 33.51
N SER A 182 -13.93 15.53 32.96
CA SER A 182 -15.16 14.86 33.39
C SER A 182 -15.38 13.45 32.82
N ARG A 183 -14.66 13.08 31.76
CA ARG A 183 -14.79 11.81 31.03
C ARG A 183 -13.70 10.80 31.41
N ASP A 184 -14.06 9.54 31.63
CA ASP A 184 -13.04 8.48 31.76
C ASP A 184 -12.39 8.22 30.39
N VAL A 185 -11.10 8.53 30.28
CA VAL A 185 -10.30 8.39 29.06
C VAL A 185 -9.06 7.59 29.43
N ARG A 186 -8.86 6.45 28.74
CA ARG A 186 -7.69 5.60 28.93
C ARG A 186 -6.53 6.14 28.12
N ILE A 187 -5.50 6.61 28.81
CA ILE A 187 -4.35 7.28 28.20
C ILE A 187 -3.18 6.31 28.12
N ARG A 188 -2.56 6.18 26.94
CA ARG A 188 -1.37 5.35 26.72
C ARG A 188 -0.33 6.10 25.90
N SER A 189 0.93 5.82 26.17
CA SER A 189 2.04 6.22 25.31
C SER A 189 2.17 5.21 24.18
N LEU A 190 2.23 5.71 22.94
CA LEU A 190 2.42 4.90 21.75
C LEU A 190 3.82 5.15 21.20
N THR A 191 4.69 4.16 21.37
CA THR A 191 5.99 4.08 20.70
C THR A 191 6.02 2.81 19.86
N MET A 192 7.01 2.69 18.96
CA MET A 192 7.17 1.46 18.18
C MET A 192 7.44 0.23 19.07
N ASP A 193 8.03 0.42 20.25
CA ASP A 193 8.26 -0.67 21.21
C ASP A 193 7.02 -1.04 22.02
N SER A 194 6.10 -0.08 22.24
CA SER A 194 4.90 -0.29 23.08
C SER A 194 3.65 -0.64 22.27
N ILE A 195 3.66 -0.44 20.95
CA ILE A 195 2.46 -0.51 20.09
C ILE A 195 1.76 -1.86 20.20
N ASP A 196 2.47 -2.99 20.11
CA ASP A 196 1.82 -4.30 20.16
C ASP A 196 1.14 -4.58 21.50
N VAL A 197 1.75 -4.17 22.62
CA VAL A 197 1.21 -4.34 23.97
C VAL A 197 -0.02 -3.46 24.18
N VAL A 198 0.06 -2.19 23.77
CA VAL A 198 -1.05 -1.23 23.87
C VAL A 198 -2.24 -1.68 23.02
N LEU A 199 -1.99 -2.13 21.78
CA LEU A 199 -3.06 -2.57 20.89
C LEU A 199 -3.67 -3.90 21.32
N LYS A 200 -2.89 -4.78 21.96
CA LYS A 200 -3.42 -5.99 22.62
C LYS A 200 -4.38 -5.63 23.75
N GLU A 201 -4.00 -4.69 24.62
CA GLU A 201 -4.86 -4.21 25.72
C GLU A 201 -6.20 -3.65 25.19
N ILE A 202 -6.13 -2.82 24.15
CA ILE A 202 -7.32 -2.23 23.49
C ILE A 202 -8.22 -3.34 22.92
N ALA A 203 -7.61 -4.29 22.19
CA ALA A 203 -8.33 -5.41 21.59
C ALA A 203 -9.02 -6.30 22.63
N GLU A 204 -8.39 -6.51 23.78
CA GLU A 204 -8.94 -7.30 24.90
C GLU A 204 -10.07 -6.56 25.62
N ALA A 205 -10.00 -5.24 25.77
CA ALA A 205 -11.08 -4.44 26.36
C ALA A 205 -12.39 -4.50 25.55
N ALA A 206 -12.32 -4.78 24.24
CA ALA A 206 -13.52 -5.07 23.43
C ALA A 206 -14.20 -6.40 23.76
N HIS A 207 -13.48 -7.39 24.32
CA HIS A 207 -14.05 -8.71 24.65
C HIS A 207 -14.92 -8.67 25.91
N SER A 208 -14.65 -7.77 26.87
CA SER A 208 -15.41 -7.66 28.12
C SER A 208 -16.89 -7.25 27.95
N GLY A 209 -17.35 -6.94 26.74
CA GLY A 209 -18.74 -6.55 26.44
C GLY A 209 -19.55 -7.54 25.61
N ARG A 210 -19.04 -8.73 25.25
CA ARG A 210 -19.80 -9.76 24.51
C ARG A 210 -19.74 -11.11 25.22
N PRO A 211 -20.88 -11.82 25.40
CA PRO A 211 -20.84 -13.19 25.89
C PRO A 211 -20.08 -14.08 24.89
N ALA A 212 -19.21 -14.94 25.43
CA ALA A 212 -18.36 -15.82 24.65
C ALA A 212 -19.18 -16.82 23.84
N VAL A 213 -19.15 -16.70 22.51
CA VAL A 213 -19.58 -17.77 21.61
C VAL A 213 -18.32 -18.53 21.20
N GLN A 214 -18.08 -19.68 21.85
CA GLN A 214 -17.16 -20.68 21.33
C GLN A 214 -17.77 -21.23 20.04
N HIS A 215 -17.18 -20.88 18.89
CA HIS A 215 -17.26 -21.72 17.70
C HIS A 215 -15.87 -22.24 17.43
N GLY A 216 -15.63 -23.48 17.89
CA GLY A 216 -14.52 -24.28 17.42
C GLY A 216 -14.74 -24.57 15.94
N VAL A 217 -14.03 -23.87 15.08
CA VAL A 217 -13.82 -24.29 13.70
C VAL A 217 -12.45 -24.95 13.66
N THR A 218 -12.45 -26.27 13.78
CA THR A 218 -11.33 -27.09 13.35
C THR A 218 -11.24 -26.95 11.83
N ILE A 219 -10.23 -26.23 11.33
CA ILE A 219 -9.90 -26.21 9.91
C ILE A 219 -9.30 -27.58 9.59
N VAL A 220 -10.13 -28.47 9.02
CA VAL A 220 -9.65 -29.69 8.36
C VAL A 220 -9.22 -29.28 6.95
N THR A 221 -7.91 -29.28 6.71
CA THR A 221 -7.31 -29.07 5.39
C THR A 221 -7.66 -30.24 4.47
N VAL A 222 -8.70 -30.09 3.64
CA VAL A 222 -9.01 -31.05 2.57
C VAL A 222 -8.17 -30.68 1.34
N TRP A 223 -7.07 -31.39 1.13
CA TRP A 223 -6.36 -31.42 -0.14
C TRP A 223 -7.25 -32.09 -1.19
N ARG A 224 -7.82 -31.31 -2.10
CA ARG A 224 -8.46 -31.85 -3.30
C ARG A 224 -7.48 -31.77 -4.46
N ARG A 225 -6.90 -32.91 -4.83
CA ARG A 225 -6.17 -33.16 -6.07
C ARG A 225 -7.06 -32.75 -7.25
N ALA A 226 -6.67 -31.70 -7.97
CA ALA A 226 -6.95 -31.60 -9.39
C ALA A 226 -5.67 -32.08 -10.09
N GLU A 227 -5.75 -33.27 -10.67
CA GLU A 227 -4.69 -33.86 -11.46
C GLU A 227 -4.48 -33.05 -12.74
N GLY A 228 -3.24 -32.68 -12.99
CA GLY A 228 -2.77 -31.98 -14.16
C GLY A 228 -1.29 -31.66 -14.01
N VAL A 229 -0.48 -32.73 -13.99
CA VAL A 229 0.95 -32.86 -14.38
C VAL A 229 1.71 -31.52 -14.38
N TRP A 230 2.71 -31.29 -13.51
CA TRP A 230 4.08 -31.79 -13.65
C TRP A 230 4.62 -32.40 -12.35
N SER A 231 4.95 -33.69 -12.39
CA SER A 231 5.79 -34.35 -11.39
C SER A 231 7.08 -34.83 -12.05
N GLY A 232 8.21 -34.50 -11.42
CA GLY A 232 9.41 -35.32 -11.47
C GLY A 232 10.47 -34.92 -12.49
N TYR A 233 11.46 -34.14 -12.04
CA TYR A 233 12.87 -34.44 -12.30
C TYR A 233 13.71 -34.04 -11.08
N THR A 234 13.73 -34.92 -10.07
CA THR A 234 14.94 -35.08 -9.25
C THR A 234 15.86 -36.00 -10.04
N ASN A 235 16.75 -35.41 -10.85
CA ASN A 235 17.90 -36.13 -11.37
C ASN A 235 19.17 -35.42 -10.87
N ALA A 236 19.93 -36.18 -10.08
CA ALA A 236 21.23 -35.81 -9.57
C ALA A 236 22.19 -35.51 -10.74
N LYS A 237 22.30 -34.23 -11.13
CA LYS A 237 23.40 -33.63 -11.91
C LYS A 237 23.32 -32.09 -12.04
N ALA A 238 22.70 -31.38 -11.08
CA ALA A 238 22.34 -29.96 -11.23
C ALA A 238 23.04 -28.97 -10.28
N ASP A 239 24.11 -29.34 -9.57
CA ASP A 239 24.68 -28.46 -8.52
C ASP A 239 25.71 -27.42 -8.98
N VAL A 240 25.93 -27.23 -10.30
CA VAL A 240 26.96 -26.28 -10.80
C VAL A 240 26.37 -25.07 -11.55
N HIS A 241 25.14 -25.17 -12.08
CA HIS A 241 24.48 -24.08 -12.82
C HIS A 241 23.83 -22.99 -11.94
N PRO A 242 23.04 -23.30 -10.89
CA PRO A 242 22.32 -22.26 -10.13
C PRO A 242 23.26 -21.35 -9.32
N VAL A 243 24.43 -21.85 -8.92
CA VAL A 243 25.45 -21.07 -8.18
C VAL A 243 26.14 -20.04 -9.09
N LYS A 244 26.47 -20.43 -10.34
CA LYS A 244 27.14 -19.52 -11.29
C LYS A 244 26.22 -18.39 -11.73
N GLU A 245 24.96 -18.69 -12.01
CA GLU A 245 23.96 -17.69 -12.37
C GLU A 245 23.71 -16.71 -11.22
N ARG A 246 23.53 -17.22 -9.99
CA ARG A 246 23.42 -16.38 -8.79
C ARG A 246 24.62 -15.44 -8.64
N GLN A 247 25.84 -15.95 -8.79
CA GLN A 247 27.05 -15.13 -8.70
C GLN A 247 27.14 -14.08 -9.81
N ALA A 248 26.72 -14.41 -11.03
CA ALA A 248 26.68 -13.48 -12.15
C ALA A 248 25.70 -12.33 -11.89
N ILE A 249 24.48 -12.64 -11.43
CA ILE A 249 23.47 -11.64 -11.06
C ILE A 249 24.00 -10.73 -9.94
N GLN A 250 24.53 -11.31 -8.86
CA GLN A 250 25.09 -10.53 -7.75
C GLN A 250 26.23 -9.62 -8.22
N THR A 251 27.13 -10.12 -9.07
CA THR A 251 28.25 -9.34 -9.60
C THR A 251 27.77 -8.17 -10.46
N ALA A 252 26.78 -8.41 -11.33
CA ALA A 252 26.17 -7.36 -12.15
C ALA A 252 25.52 -6.28 -11.26
N PHE A 253 24.66 -6.68 -10.33
CA PHE A 253 23.90 -5.76 -9.48
C PHE A 253 24.79 -4.97 -8.51
N LYS A 254 25.84 -5.57 -7.95
CA LYS A 254 26.84 -4.85 -7.15
C LYS A 254 27.57 -3.78 -7.94
N ALA A 255 27.72 -3.97 -9.25
CA ALA A 255 28.36 -3.03 -10.15
C ALA A 255 27.39 -2.04 -10.81
N GLY A 256 26.09 -2.05 -10.45
CA GLY A 256 25.08 -1.17 -11.04
C GLY A 256 24.65 -1.58 -12.45
N LYS A 257 24.85 -2.86 -12.79
CA LYS A 257 24.65 -3.40 -14.14
C LYS A 257 23.33 -4.16 -14.26
N GLU A 258 22.78 -4.20 -15.46
CA GLU A 258 21.69 -5.09 -15.80
C GLU A 258 22.18 -6.55 -15.94
N TYR A 259 21.24 -7.47 -15.80
CA TYR A 259 21.44 -8.89 -16.13
C TYR A 259 20.34 -9.35 -17.08
N VAL A 260 20.70 -10.04 -18.16
CA VAL A 260 19.71 -10.56 -19.13
C VAL A 260 19.44 -12.02 -18.80
N VAL A 261 18.22 -12.31 -18.34
CA VAL A 261 17.74 -13.67 -18.15
C VAL A 261 17.30 -14.21 -19.52
N PRO A 262 17.99 -15.21 -20.08
CA PRO A 262 17.68 -15.73 -21.41
C PRO A 262 16.34 -16.47 -21.39
N TRP A 263 15.59 -16.37 -22.49
CA TRP A 263 14.42 -17.20 -22.74
C TRP A 263 14.82 -18.52 -23.39
N GLU A 264 14.04 -19.57 -23.18
CA GLU A 264 14.16 -20.77 -23.99
C GLU A 264 13.64 -20.51 -25.41
N SER A 265 14.15 -21.23 -26.43
CA SER A 265 13.78 -20.98 -27.83
C SER A 265 12.28 -21.12 -28.12
N GLN A 266 11.56 -21.96 -27.35
CA GLN A 266 10.09 -22.10 -27.45
C GLN A 266 9.33 -20.99 -26.73
N GLU A 267 9.96 -20.30 -25.78
CA GLU A 267 9.41 -19.12 -25.11
C GLU A 267 9.57 -17.87 -25.96
N GLU A 268 10.70 -17.71 -26.66
CA GLU A 268 11.01 -16.55 -27.51
C GLU A 268 9.88 -16.26 -28.51
N GLN A 269 9.43 -17.26 -29.28
CA GLN A 269 8.36 -17.08 -30.27
C GLN A 269 7.02 -16.67 -29.63
N ARG A 270 6.69 -17.23 -28.46
CA ARG A 270 5.44 -16.90 -27.74
C ARG A 270 5.49 -15.48 -27.17
N ILE A 271 6.64 -15.08 -26.64
CA ILE A 271 6.87 -13.73 -26.11
C ILE A 271 6.82 -12.70 -27.24
N GLU A 272 7.44 -12.99 -28.40
CA GLU A 272 7.38 -12.11 -29.57
C GLU A 272 5.94 -11.90 -30.05
N GLN A 273 5.15 -12.97 -30.16
CA GLN A 273 3.73 -12.87 -30.53
C GLN A 273 2.94 -12.06 -29.49
N ALA A 274 3.14 -12.33 -28.20
CA ALA A 274 2.47 -11.60 -27.13
C ALA A 274 2.81 -10.11 -27.12
N MET A 275 4.06 -9.75 -27.43
CA MET A 275 4.49 -8.35 -27.60
C MET A 275 3.82 -7.68 -28.81
N GLN A 276 3.63 -8.40 -29.92
CA GLN A 276 2.92 -7.87 -31.10
C GLN A 276 1.44 -7.63 -30.80
N ASP A 277 0.79 -8.54 -30.10
CA ASP A 277 -0.62 -8.46 -29.73
C ASP A 277 -0.86 -7.29 -28.77
N LEU A 278 -0.06 -7.19 -27.72
CA LEU A 278 -0.08 -6.06 -26.79
C LEU A 278 0.25 -4.74 -27.51
N GLY A 279 1.22 -4.75 -28.41
CA GLY A 279 1.57 -3.61 -29.26
C GLY A 279 0.46 -3.18 -30.21
N SER A 280 -0.39 -4.12 -30.64
CA SER A 280 -1.57 -3.86 -31.47
C SER A 280 -2.64 -3.18 -30.63
N TYR A 281 -2.99 -3.73 -29.48
CA TYR A 281 -3.93 -3.14 -28.52
C TYR A 281 -3.53 -1.69 -28.14
N LEU A 282 -2.25 -1.47 -27.81
CA LEU A 282 -1.76 -0.13 -27.47
C LEU A 282 -1.90 0.88 -28.62
N SER A 283 -2.01 0.44 -29.88
CA SER A 283 -2.14 1.34 -31.03
C SER A 283 -3.41 2.17 -31.00
N ASP A 284 -4.46 1.67 -30.36
CA ASP A 284 -5.78 2.29 -30.37
C ASP A 284 -5.97 3.29 -29.21
N LEU A 285 -4.99 3.36 -28.31
CA LEU A 285 -5.03 4.27 -27.17
C LEU A 285 -4.59 5.70 -27.54
N ASP A 286 -5.00 6.65 -26.72
CA ASP A 286 -4.54 8.03 -26.81
C ASP A 286 -3.05 8.16 -26.45
N HIS A 287 -2.35 9.07 -27.14
CA HIS A 287 -0.98 9.41 -26.80
C HIS A 287 -0.93 10.30 -25.55
N SER A 288 0.07 10.07 -24.70
CA SER A 288 0.49 10.97 -23.63
C SER A 288 1.98 11.26 -23.74
N LEU A 289 2.45 12.41 -23.24
CA LEU A 289 3.89 12.68 -23.18
C LEU A 289 4.55 11.76 -22.15
N SER A 290 5.74 11.27 -22.48
CA SER A 290 6.59 10.58 -21.52
C SER A 290 7.04 11.53 -20.41
N TYR A 291 7.50 10.95 -19.31
CA TYR A 291 8.21 11.70 -18.28
C TYR A 291 9.49 12.31 -18.87
N GLU A 292 9.74 13.59 -18.58
CA GLU A 292 10.96 14.30 -18.95
C GLU A 292 12.08 13.92 -17.97
N GLY A 293 13.10 13.18 -18.43
CA GLY A 293 14.27 12.85 -17.61
C GLY A 293 15.26 14.01 -17.50
N THR A 294 16.40 13.78 -16.84
CA THR A 294 17.43 14.82 -16.62
C THR A 294 18.03 15.38 -17.92
N ASP A 295 17.97 14.61 -19.00
CA ASP A 295 18.43 14.98 -20.34
C ASP A 295 17.34 15.60 -21.24
N LYS A 296 16.14 15.86 -20.68
CA LYS A 296 14.99 16.46 -21.36
C LYS A 296 14.46 15.69 -22.58
N LYS A 297 14.80 14.40 -22.71
CA LYS A 297 14.19 13.56 -23.74
C LYS A 297 12.70 13.37 -23.44
N VAL A 298 11.88 13.59 -24.47
CA VAL A 298 10.44 13.38 -24.43
C VAL A 298 9.97 12.65 -25.68
N VAL A 299 9.02 11.75 -25.50
CA VAL A 299 8.44 10.90 -26.54
C VAL A 299 6.93 10.79 -26.35
N TRP A 300 6.16 10.65 -27.43
CA TRP A 300 4.77 10.25 -27.29
C TRP A 300 4.71 8.78 -26.90
N ARG A 301 3.94 8.46 -25.87
CA ARG A 301 3.71 7.08 -25.45
C ARG A 301 2.22 6.77 -25.45
N LYS A 302 1.91 5.54 -25.80
CA LYS A 302 0.62 4.91 -25.51
C LYS A 302 0.89 3.85 -24.45
N SER A 303 0.22 3.93 -23.31
CA SER A 303 0.49 3.03 -22.19
C SER A 303 -0.75 2.60 -21.46
N CYS A 304 -0.65 1.42 -20.87
CA CYS A 304 -1.53 0.93 -19.83
C CYS A 304 -0.69 0.21 -18.78
N TRP A 305 -1.25 -0.09 -17.62
CA TRP A 305 -0.59 -0.99 -16.68
C TRP A 305 -1.55 -1.94 -15.97
N PHE A 306 -0.99 -3.06 -15.56
CA PHE A 306 -1.65 -4.14 -14.83
C PHE A 306 -1.01 -4.26 -13.45
N ALA A 307 -1.73 -4.75 -12.45
CA ALA A 307 -1.18 -4.98 -11.12
C ALA A 307 -1.44 -6.40 -10.64
N SER A 308 -0.58 -6.85 -9.73
CA SER A 308 -0.71 -8.13 -9.05
C SER A 308 -0.20 -8.00 -7.62
N GLN A 309 -0.85 -8.71 -6.69
CA GLN A 309 -0.48 -8.76 -5.26
C GLN A 309 0.75 -9.64 -4.98
N GLY A 310 1.50 -10.01 -6.01
CA GLY A 310 2.73 -10.78 -5.88
C GLY A 310 3.12 -11.49 -7.17
N ILE A 311 4.33 -12.04 -7.18
CA ILE A 311 4.80 -12.90 -8.26
C ILE A 311 3.90 -14.14 -8.34
N GLY A 312 3.48 -14.51 -9.56
CA GLY A 312 2.64 -15.69 -9.78
C GLY A 312 1.17 -15.52 -9.40
N HIS A 313 0.79 -14.43 -8.73
CA HIS A 313 -0.61 -14.12 -8.47
C HIS A 313 -1.33 -13.66 -9.76
N PRO A 314 -2.66 -13.81 -9.86
CA PRO A 314 -3.42 -13.26 -10.98
C PRO A 314 -3.28 -11.73 -11.08
N PHE A 315 -3.67 -11.18 -12.24
CA PHE A 315 -3.88 -9.74 -12.34
C PHE A 315 -5.07 -9.34 -11.48
N LEU A 316 -5.02 -8.12 -10.94
CA LEU A 316 -6.15 -7.49 -10.27
C LEU A 316 -7.22 -7.13 -11.29
N ASP A 317 -8.47 -7.35 -10.90
CA ASP A 317 -9.67 -7.20 -11.73
C ASP A 317 -10.61 -6.08 -11.23
N SER A 318 -10.17 -5.27 -10.25
CA SER A 318 -10.97 -4.21 -9.65
C SER A 318 -10.26 -2.86 -9.63
N GLU A 319 -11.00 -1.78 -9.91
CA GLU A 319 -10.52 -0.39 -9.78
C GLU A 319 -10.03 -0.11 -8.35
N THR A 320 -10.78 -0.58 -7.35
CA THR A 320 -10.47 -0.36 -5.92
C THR A 320 -9.10 -0.93 -5.54
N ASP A 321 -8.73 -2.09 -6.09
CA ASP A 321 -7.43 -2.70 -5.79
C ASP A 321 -6.30 -2.09 -6.63
N ILE A 322 -6.57 -1.75 -7.89
CA ILE A 322 -5.65 -1.00 -8.76
C ILE A 322 -5.29 0.35 -8.12
N ALA A 323 -6.26 1.07 -7.57
CA ALA A 323 -6.06 2.38 -6.95
C ALA A 323 -5.12 2.38 -5.72
N LYS A 324 -4.78 1.21 -5.18
CA LYS A 324 -3.84 1.07 -4.06
C LYS A 324 -2.37 1.05 -4.50
N PHE A 325 -2.10 0.90 -5.79
CA PHE A 325 -0.73 0.80 -6.33
C PHE A 325 -0.17 2.18 -6.68
N ASP A 326 1.15 2.32 -6.57
CA ASP A 326 1.88 3.50 -7.05
C ASP A 326 1.89 3.54 -8.60
N GLY A 327 0.86 4.16 -9.15
CA GLY A 327 0.65 4.33 -10.58
C GLY A 327 -0.50 5.29 -10.90
N ASP A 328 -0.48 5.82 -12.13
CA ASP A 328 -1.59 6.65 -12.60
C ASP A 328 -2.85 5.79 -12.80
N LEU A 329 -3.93 6.11 -12.10
CA LEU A 329 -5.15 5.30 -12.12
C LEU A 329 -5.75 5.18 -13.53
N LYS A 330 -5.64 6.21 -14.37
CA LYS A 330 -6.18 6.20 -15.74
C LYS A 330 -5.53 5.09 -16.57
N ASP A 331 -4.20 5.02 -16.62
CA ASP A 331 -3.49 3.95 -17.32
C ASP A 331 -3.80 2.55 -16.72
N GLY A 332 -4.08 2.48 -15.41
CA GLY A 332 -4.44 1.23 -14.72
C GLY A 332 -5.83 0.74 -15.11
N LEU A 333 -6.80 1.65 -15.22
CA LEU A 333 -8.14 1.35 -15.73
C LEU A 333 -8.12 0.93 -17.20
N THR A 334 -7.25 1.53 -18.01
CA THR A 334 -7.02 1.06 -19.39
C THR A 334 -6.45 -0.36 -19.41
N GLY A 335 -5.54 -0.70 -18.50
CA GLY A 335 -5.02 -2.07 -18.36
C GLY A 335 -6.12 -3.05 -17.94
N LEU A 336 -6.97 -2.67 -16.99
CA LEU A 336 -8.13 -3.47 -16.59
C LEU A 336 -9.08 -3.74 -17.77
N GLN A 337 -9.35 -2.73 -18.59
CA GLN A 337 -10.15 -2.88 -19.82
C GLN A 337 -9.48 -3.82 -20.82
N ALA A 338 -8.15 -3.76 -20.95
CA ALA A 338 -7.38 -4.65 -21.82
C ALA A 338 -7.55 -6.14 -21.43
N LEU A 339 -7.72 -6.43 -20.14
CA LEU A 339 -7.95 -7.80 -19.65
C LEU A 339 -9.34 -8.36 -20.02
N HIS A 340 -10.27 -7.54 -20.50
CA HIS A 340 -11.55 -8.02 -21.05
C HIS A 340 -11.45 -8.52 -22.49
N ASP A 341 -10.37 -8.19 -23.22
CA ASP A 341 -10.09 -8.76 -24.53
C ASP A 341 -9.30 -10.07 -24.35
N ASP A 342 -9.86 -11.19 -24.82
CA ASP A 342 -9.29 -12.53 -24.59
C ASP A 342 -7.84 -12.64 -25.12
N ARG A 343 -7.58 -12.10 -26.32
CA ARG A 343 -6.26 -12.14 -26.96
C ARG A 343 -5.24 -11.32 -26.19
N THR A 344 -5.60 -10.10 -25.79
CA THR A 344 -4.72 -9.21 -25.01
C THR A 344 -4.49 -9.79 -23.62
N ARG A 345 -5.50 -10.37 -22.98
CA ARG A 345 -5.39 -11.04 -21.68
C ARG A 345 -4.42 -12.22 -21.73
N GLU A 346 -4.56 -13.12 -22.71
CA GLU A 346 -3.65 -14.27 -22.88
C GLU A 346 -2.20 -13.81 -23.11
N SER A 347 -2.00 -12.80 -23.96
CA SER A 347 -0.70 -12.20 -24.22
C SER A 347 -0.10 -11.55 -22.98
N ALA A 348 -0.90 -10.80 -22.21
CA ALA A 348 -0.47 -10.19 -20.97
C ALA A 348 -0.06 -11.24 -19.92
N HIS A 349 -0.78 -12.37 -19.81
CA HIS A 349 -0.39 -13.48 -18.95
C HIS A 349 0.89 -14.18 -19.40
N CYS A 350 1.08 -14.35 -20.71
CA CYS A 350 2.33 -14.91 -21.26
C CYS A 350 3.54 -14.03 -20.88
N LEU A 351 3.43 -12.72 -21.09
CA LEU A 351 4.48 -11.76 -20.73
C LEU A 351 4.70 -11.69 -19.21
N LYS A 352 3.62 -11.70 -18.43
CA LYS A 352 3.67 -11.76 -16.96
C LYS A 352 4.49 -12.97 -16.49
N SER A 353 4.24 -14.15 -17.05
CA SER A 353 4.95 -15.38 -16.67
C SER A 353 6.46 -15.27 -16.89
N ALA A 354 6.88 -14.69 -18.02
CA ALA A 354 8.30 -14.49 -18.33
C ALA A 354 8.96 -13.45 -17.38
N LEU A 355 8.25 -12.36 -17.07
CA LEU A 355 8.70 -11.34 -16.12
C LEU A 355 8.80 -11.89 -14.70
N ASP A 356 7.79 -12.62 -14.25
CA ASP A 356 7.71 -13.23 -12.93
C ASP A 356 8.82 -14.24 -12.71
N SER A 357 9.08 -15.10 -13.69
CA SER A 357 10.19 -16.07 -13.64
C SER A 357 11.54 -15.38 -13.42
N ALA A 358 11.82 -14.31 -14.19
CA ALA A 358 13.05 -13.54 -14.05
C ALA A 358 13.13 -12.79 -12.70
N LEU A 359 12.00 -12.30 -12.19
CA LEU A 359 11.92 -11.67 -10.87
C LEU A 359 12.22 -12.65 -9.74
N VAL A 360 11.73 -13.90 -9.79
CA VAL A 360 12.04 -14.94 -8.79
C VAL A 360 13.53 -15.27 -8.77
N THR A 361 14.09 -15.54 -9.95
CA THR A 361 15.51 -15.88 -10.11
C THR A 361 16.39 -14.77 -9.55
N THR A 362 16.08 -13.52 -9.91
CA THR A 362 16.85 -12.35 -9.47
C THR A 362 16.67 -12.08 -7.98
N SER A 363 15.44 -12.14 -7.46
CA SER A 363 15.16 -11.90 -6.03
C SER A 363 15.91 -12.87 -5.13
N THR A 364 15.92 -14.15 -5.53
CA THR A 364 16.67 -15.20 -4.84
C THR A 364 18.18 -14.92 -4.90
N ALA A 365 18.69 -14.46 -6.04
CA ALA A 365 20.10 -14.18 -6.21
C ALA A 365 20.58 -12.99 -5.36
N VAL A 366 19.79 -11.92 -5.27
CA VAL A 366 20.09 -10.74 -4.43
C VAL A 366 19.77 -10.94 -2.94
N GLY A 367 19.27 -12.12 -2.55
CA GLY A 367 19.07 -12.50 -1.15
C GLY A 367 17.81 -11.92 -0.51
N ILE A 368 16.78 -11.61 -1.30
CA ILE A 368 15.46 -11.27 -0.75
C ILE A 368 14.82 -12.56 -0.25
N ASP A 369 14.36 -12.53 1.00
CA ASP A 369 13.73 -13.68 1.64
C ASP A 369 12.47 -14.13 0.87
N PRO A 370 12.26 -15.44 0.63
CA PRO A 370 11.07 -15.93 -0.08
C PRO A 370 9.73 -15.51 0.53
N GLU A 371 9.62 -15.40 1.86
CA GLU A 371 8.41 -14.92 2.52
C GLU A 371 8.20 -13.42 2.26
N LEU A 372 9.29 -12.65 2.17
CA LEU A 372 9.21 -11.24 1.81
C LEU A 372 8.83 -11.05 0.33
N VAL A 373 9.33 -11.89 -0.57
CA VAL A 373 8.93 -11.92 -1.99
C VAL A 373 7.43 -12.12 -2.16
N GLN A 374 6.80 -12.96 -1.33
CA GLN A 374 5.35 -13.20 -1.38
C GLN A 374 4.49 -11.99 -0.98
N ARG A 375 5.05 -11.07 -0.20
CA ARG A 375 4.38 -9.83 0.23
C ARG A 375 4.57 -8.69 -0.77
N CYS A 376 5.57 -8.79 -1.63
CA CYS A 376 5.86 -7.77 -2.61
C CYS A 376 4.72 -7.60 -3.62
N THR A 377 4.63 -6.42 -4.20
CA THR A 377 3.65 -6.08 -5.22
C THR A 377 4.34 -5.94 -6.58
N VAL A 378 3.61 -6.21 -7.67
CA VAL A 378 4.14 -6.06 -9.03
C VAL A 378 3.20 -5.20 -9.85
N ARG A 379 3.74 -4.17 -10.50
CA ARG A 379 3.03 -3.37 -11.49
C ARG A 379 3.67 -3.54 -12.86
N TYR A 380 2.91 -4.05 -13.82
CA TYR A 380 3.36 -4.33 -15.18
C TYR A 380 2.92 -3.20 -16.10
N ARG A 381 3.84 -2.35 -16.55
CA ARG A 381 3.54 -1.24 -17.45
C ARG A 381 3.89 -1.59 -18.89
N ALA A 382 2.89 -1.58 -19.75
CA ALA A 382 3.06 -1.72 -21.19
C ALA A 382 3.16 -0.33 -21.83
N ILE A 383 4.10 -0.15 -22.75
CA ILE A 383 4.40 1.13 -23.40
C ILE A 383 4.69 0.88 -24.87
N LYS A 384 4.01 1.64 -25.74
CA LYS A 384 4.33 1.78 -27.16
C LYS A 384 4.84 3.18 -27.40
N TYR A 385 6.04 3.29 -27.97
CA TYR A 385 6.72 4.56 -28.18
C TYR A 385 6.42 5.11 -29.58
N THR A 386 6.33 6.44 -29.68
CA THR A 386 6.13 7.16 -30.94
C THR A 386 6.93 8.47 -30.89
N PRO A 387 7.73 8.80 -31.92
CA PRO A 387 8.49 10.05 -31.98
C PRO A 387 7.62 11.29 -31.68
N HIS A 388 8.15 12.21 -30.87
CA HIS A 388 7.50 13.48 -30.54
C HIS A 388 8.10 14.61 -31.39
N ALA A 389 7.25 15.44 -32.01
CA ALA A 389 7.66 16.60 -32.82
C ALA A 389 8.72 16.31 -33.91
N GLY A 390 8.73 15.09 -34.46
CA GLY A 390 9.70 14.68 -35.49
C GLY A 390 11.13 14.45 -34.99
N ALA A 391 11.39 14.63 -33.70
CA ALA A 391 12.68 14.33 -33.08
C ALA A 391 12.71 12.89 -32.53
N PRO A 392 13.84 12.17 -32.66
CA PRO A 392 14.04 10.92 -31.94
C PRO A 392 14.09 11.23 -30.44
N GLY A 393 12.93 11.04 -29.79
CA GLY A 393 12.75 11.24 -28.36
C GLY A 393 13.21 10.03 -27.55
N GLY A 394 12.88 10.02 -26.26
CA GLY A 394 13.21 8.92 -25.38
C GLY A 394 12.64 9.07 -23.98
N ILE A 395 12.86 8.06 -23.14
CA ILE A 395 12.79 8.25 -21.69
C ILE A 395 14.18 8.66 -21.25
N GLY A 396 14.29 9.81 -20.60
CA GLY A 396 15.58 10.33 -20.17
C GLY A 396 16.26 9.49 -19.10
N LEU A 397 17.55 9.75 -18.87
CA LEU A 397 18.37 8.99 -17.92
C LEU A 397 17.79 9.03 -16.50
N HIS A 398 17.60 7.85 -15.91
CA HIS A 398 17.14 7.68 -14.53
C HIS A 398 17.53 6.29 -13.98
N PRO A 399 17.61 6.13 -12.66
CA PRO A 399 17.41 4.84 -12.00
C PRO A 399 15.92 4.61 -11.78
N ASP A 400 15.50 3.34 -11.74
CA ASP A 400 14.15 3.01 -11.28
C ASP A 400 14.05 3.15 -9.75
N GLY A 401 12.99 3.79 -9.27
CA GLY A 401 12.70 3.92 -7.83
C GLY A 401 12.29 2.61 -7.14
N ASN A 402 12.20 1.53 -7.91
CA ASN A 402 11.62 0.26 -7.49
C ASN A 402 12.64 -0.66 -6.79
N LEU A 403 12.20 -1.81 -6.25
CA LEU A 403 13.11 -2.82 -5.71
C LEU A 403 13.86 -3.49 -6.87
N LEU A 404 13.13 -4.10 -7.79
CA LEU A 404 13.64 -4.67 -9.03
C LEU A 404 12.76 -4.22 -10.19
N SER A 405 13.36 -4.10 -11.36
CA SER A 405 12.63 -3.95 -12.61
C SER A 405 12.97 -5.09 -13.56
N ALA A 406 11.96 -5.71 -14.14
CA ALA A 406 12.12 -6.68 -15.22
C ALA A 406 11.52 -6.11 -16.50
N LEU A 407 12.28 -6.05 -17.59
CA LEU A 407 11.88 -5.45 -18.85
C LEU A 407 11.92 -6.47 -19.99
N ILE A 408 10.86 -6.50 -20.79
CA ILE A 408 10.82 -7.12 -22.10
C ILE A 408 10.59 -6.02 -23.13
N THR A 409 11.37 -6.01 -24.21
CA THR A 409 11.27 -5.05 -25.32
C THR A 409 11.38 -5.80 -26.65
N ASN A 410 10.70 -5.33 -27.69
CA ASN A 410 10.74 -5.93 -29.03
C ASN A 410 11.74 -5.23 -29.99
N GLY A 411 12.50 -4.27 -29.48
CA GLY A 411 13.44 -3.49 -30.29
C GLY A 411 14.57 -2.88 -29.45
N PRO A 412 15.64 -2.41 -30.12
CA PRO A 412 16.80 -1.81 -29.47
C PRO A 412 16.47 -0.47 -28.80
N GLY A 413 17.47 0.08 -28.09
CA GLY A 413 17.45 1.47 -27.62
C GLY A 413 17.43 1.66 -26.10
N LEU A 414 17.33 0.59 -25.29
CA LEU A 414 17.72 0.70 -23.89
C LEU A 414 19.25 0.88 -23.83
N ARG A 415 19.71 1.90 -23.09
CA ARG A 415 21.13 2.09 -22.78
C ARG A 415 21.33 2.09 -21.28
N VAL A 416 22.39 1.41 -20.83
CA VAL A 416 22.77 1.37 -19.41
C VAL A 416 24.10 2.08 -19.21
N TYR A 417 24.17 2.92 -18.19
CA TYR A 417 25.29 3.82 -17.92
C TYR A 417 26.05 3.31 -16.69
N ASP A 418 27.24 2.77 -16.91
CA ASP A 418 28.10 2.28 -15.84
C ASP A 418 28.79 3.43 -15.10
N LEU A 419 29.13 3.22 -13.83
CA LEU A 419 29.88 4.19 -13.05
C LEU A 419 31.28 4.48 -13.61
N ASP A 420 31.83 3.64 -14.49
CA ASP A 420 33.16 3.84 -15.10
C ASP A 420 33.14 4.66 -16.41
N GLY A 421 31.96 5.09 -16.87
CA GLY A 421 31.78 5.80 -18.14
C GLY A 421 31.43 4.90 -19.34
N THR A 422 31.33 3.58 -19.14
CA THR A 422 30.89 2.66 -20.20
C THR A 422 29.39 2.74 -20.42
N VAL A 423 28.96 2.80 -21.69
CA VAL A 423 27.55 2.67 -22.08
C VAL A 423 27.31 1.28 -22.67
N ARG A 424 26.35 0.55 -22.10
CA ARG A 424 25.95 -0.80 -22.53
C ARG A 424 24.61 -0.82 -23.25
N PHE A 425 24.44 -1.87 -24.07
CA PHE A 425 23.26 -2.14 -24.87
C PHE A 425 22.82 -3.59 -24.65
N PRO A 426 21.95 -3.89 -23.67
CA PRO A 426 21.60 -5.26 -23.26
C PRO A 426 20.86 -6.11 -24.30
N GLY A 427 20.56 -5.58 -25.48
CA GLY A 427 19.80 -6.28 -26.52
C GLY A 427 18.31 -6.39 -26.18
N HIS A 428 17.62 -7.33 -26.81
CA HIS A 428 16.16 -7.54 -26.68
C HIS A 428 15.75 -9.02 -26.76
N LYS A 429 16.70 -9.94 -26.54
CA LYS A 429 16.50 -11.40 -26.58
C LYS A 429 16.60 -12.01 -25.18
N GLY A 430 15.66 -11.66 -24.32
CA GLY A 430 15.65 -12.04 -22.92
C GLY A 430 14.94 -11.01 -22.04
N THR A 431 14.72 -11.37 -20.78
CA THR A 431 14.18 -10.45 -19.78
C THR A 431 15.33 -9.69 -19.14
N ILE A 432 15.34 -8.36 -19.30
CA ILE A 432 16.38 -7.48 -18.80
C ILE A 432 16.04 -7.13 -17.35
N MET A 433 16.89 -7.57 -16.43
CA MET A 433 16.76 -7.34 -14.99
C MET A 433 17.63 -6.18 -14.55
N MET A 434 17.04 -5.25 -13.79
CA MET A 434 17.70 -4.05 -13.29
C MET A 434 17.45 -3.88 -11.80
N GLY A 435 18.49 -3.44 -11.07
CA GLY A 435 18.39 -3.10 -9.66
C GLY A 435 17.89 -1.67 -9.51
N GLY A 436 16.85 -1.46 -8.71
CA GLY A 436 16.35 -0.12 -8.45
C GLY A 436 16.90 0.51 -7.18
N SER A 437 16.57 1.78 -6.97
CA SER A 437 17.06 2.58 -5.86
C SER A 437 16.50 2.14 -4.50
N THR A 438 15.35 1.45 -4.47
CA THR A 438 14.84 0.81 -3.25
C THR A 438 15.73 -0.35 -2.82
N LEU A 439 16.23 -1.16 -3.76
CA LEU A 439 17.19 -2.23 -3.44
C LEU A 439 18.49 -1.66 -2.88
N TYR A 440 19.01 -0.59 -3.51
CA TYR A 440 20.18 0.11 -3.01
C TYR A 440 20.00 0.60 -1.57
N ARG A 441 18.88 1.25 -1.27
CA ARG A 441 18.61 1.76 0.09
C ARG A 441 18.40 0.64 1.10
N TRP A 442 17.68 -0.42 0.73
CA TRP A 442 17.35 -1.54 1.62
C TRP A 442 18.50 -2.53 1.86
N ALA A 443 19.28 -2.87 0.83
CA ALA A 443 20.42 -3.78 0.97
C ALA A 443 21.72 -3.02 1.32
N ASN A 444 21.87 -1.80 0.81
CA ASN A 444 23.10 -0.99 0.89
C ASN A 444 24.33 -1.79 0.42
N GLU A 445 24.15 -2.48 -0.71
CA GLU A 445 25.14 -3.36 -1.35
C GLU A 445 25.03 -3.34 -2.88
N PHE A 446 23.81 -3.22 -3.41
CA PHE A 446 23.54 -3.25 -4.86
C PHE A 446 23.32 -1.83 -5.38
N ILE A 447 24.10 -1.44 -6.39
CA ILE A 447 24.04 -0.10 -6.98
C ILE A 447 22.83 -0.05 -7.94
N PRO A 448 22.05 1.05 -7.98
CA PRO A 448 20.96 1.18 -8.93
C PRO A 448 21.46 1.17 -10.37
N THR A 449 20.70 0.56 -11.27
CA THR A 449 21.00 0.56 -12.71
C THR A 449 20.53 1.87 -13.34
N PHE A 450 21.47 2.74 -13.71
CA PHE A 450 21.17 3.98 -14.44
C PHE A 450 20.96 3.68 -15.91
N HIS A 451 19.81 4.06 -16.45
CA HIS A 451 19.47 3.74 -17.82
C HIS A 451 18.60 4.82 -18.47
N ASP A 452 18.61 4.83 -19.79
CA ASP A 452 17.71 5.64 -20.59
C ASP A 452 17.13 4.81 -21.74
N VAL A 453 16.07 5.33 -22.36
CA VAL A 453 15.46 4.69 -23.51
C VAL A 453 15.55 5.65 -24.69
N ASP A 454 16.39 5.31 -25.66
CA ASP A 454 16.39 5.93 -26.97
C ASP A 454 15.38 5.22 -27.89
N ILE A 455 14.72 6.00 -28.74
CA ILE A 455 13.86 5.49 -29.81
C ILE A 455 14.29 6.01 -31.18
N SER A 456 15.57 6.35 -31.35
CA SER A 456 16.15 6.78 -32.61
C SER A 456 15.79 5.83 -33.76
N GLY A 457 15.02 6.33 -34.74
CA GLY A 457 14.61 5.59 -35.93
C GLY A 457 13.10 5.64 -36.19
N ASN A 458 12.66 4.93 -37.24
CA ASN A 458 11.25 4.75 -37.60
C ASN A 458 10.64 3.47 -37.01
N GLU A 459 11.36 2.77 -36.13
CA GLU A 459 10.92 1.48 -35.60
C GLU A 459 9.87 1.66 -34.50
N VAL A 460 8.76 0.94 -34.63
CA VAL A 460 7.70 0.89 -33.63
C VAL A 460 8.17 0.04 -32.46
N LYS A 461 8.57 0.70 -31.38
CA LYS A 461 9.05 0.04 -30.15
C LYS A 461 7.91 -0.18 -29.16
N VAL A 462 7.85 -1.39 -28.62
CA VAL A 462 6.95 -1.79 -27.54
C VAL A 462 7.78 -2.40 -26.42
N SER A 463 7.48 -2.00 -25.19
CA SER A 463 8.09 -2.56 -23.98
C SER A 463 7.03 -2.89 -22.94
N ILE A 464 7.25 -3.93 -22.16
CA ILE A 464 6.55 -4.18 -20.91
C ILE A 464 7.56 -4.27 -19.77
N VAL A 465 7.32 -3.51 -18.70
CA VAL A 465 8.19 -3.45 -17.52
C VAL A 465 7.41 -3.89 -16.28
N ALA A 466 7.88 -4.91 -15.57
CA ALA A 466 7.41 -5.25 -14.24
C ALA A 466 8.20 -4.46 -13.20
N PHE A 467 7.52 -3.53 -12.53
CA PHE A 467 8.00 -2.79 -11.39
C PHE A 467 7.67 -3.58 -10.12
N PHE A 468 8.67 -4.23 -9.54
CA PHE A 468 8.54 -5.07 -8.35
C PHE A 468 8.98 -4.29 -7.11
N ASN A 469 8.17 -4.32 -6.06
CA ASN A 469 8.42 -3.58 -4.82
C ASN A 469 8.00 -4.33 -3.58
N PHE A 470 8.61 -3.95 -2.46
CA PHE A 470 7.98 -4.17 -1.16
C PHE A 470 6.59 -3.52 -1.06
N PRO A 471 5.74 -3.95 -0.13
CA PRO A 471 4.53 -3.22 0.21
C PRO A 471 4.82 -1.74 0.47
N ASP A 472 3.99 -0.85 -0.08
CA ASP A 472 4.15 0.58 0.11
C ASP A 472 3.69 1.01 1.51
N MET A 473 4.35 2.02 2.06
CA MET A 473 4.14 2.56 3.41
C MET A 473 4.30 1.53 4.54
N GLU A 474 5.14 0.50 4.32
CA GLU A 474 5.43 -0.53 5.32
C GLU A 474 6.89 -0.50 5.77
N THR A 475 7.12 -0.96 7.01
CA THR A 475 8.45 -1.23 7.52
C THR A 475 8.91 -2.62 7.09
N ILE A 476 10.01 -2.67 6.35
CA ILE A 476 10.59 -3.87 5.78
C ILE A 476 11.83 -4.26 6.59
N PRO A 477 11.91 -5.49 7.10
CA PRO A 477 13.09 -5.95 7.81
C PRO A 477 14.29 -6.04 6.86
N ARG A 478 15.47 -5.60 7.31
CA ARG A 478 16.72 -5.85 6.57
C ARG A 478 17.26 -7.21 6.99
N THR A 479 16.87 -8.27 6.27
CA THR A 479 17.37 -9.63 6.55
C THR A 479 18.88 -9.78 6.29
N LEU A 480 19.49 -8.83 5.57
CA LEU A 480 20.94 -8.82 5.26
C LEU A 480 21.81 -8.17 6.36
N ARG A 481 21.22 -7.53 7.38
CA ARG A 481 21.93 -6.88 8.49
C ARG A 481 21.41 -7.37 9.84
N ALA A 482 22.15 -7.12 10.91
CA ALA A 482 21.83 -7.59 12.27
C ALA A 482 20.39 -7.24 12.69
N GLU A 483 19.80 -8.10 13.53
CA GLU A 483 18.45 -7.94 14.08
C GLU A 483 18.25 -6.51 14.63
N GLY A 484 17.25 -5.78 14.11
CA GLY A 484 16.84 -4.46 14.58
C GLY A 484 16.94 -3.31 13.56
N ASP A 485 17.60 -3.50 12.41
CA ASP A 485 17.66 -2.48 11.34
C ASP A 485 16.46 -2.61 10.38
N ASN A 486 15.60 -1.61 10.38
CA ASN A 486 14.31 -1.58 9.67
C ASN A 486 14.33 -0.52 8.57
N PHE A 487 13.80 -0.85 7.39
CA PHE A 487 13.69 0.05 6.25
C PHE A 487 12.22 0.43 6.02
N PHE A 488 11.87 1.70 6.22
CA PHE A 488 10.53 2.17 5.88
C PHE A 488 10.44 2.43 4.38
N HIS A 489 9.59 1.67 3.69
CA HIS A 489 9.41 1.75 2.25
C HIS A 489 8.27 2.72 1.92
N ASP A 490 8.64 3.96 1.58
CA ASP A 490 7.74 4.97 0.98
C ASP A 490 8.23 5.20 -0.45
N ILE A 491 7.58 4.52 -1.42
CA ILE A 491 8.06 4.53 -2.79
C ILE A 491 8.02 5.92 -3.43
N ARG A 492 7.02 6.71 -3.04
CA ARG A 492 6.86 8.07 -3.55
C ARG A 492 8.03 8.93 -3.09
N ARG A 493 8.34 8.91 -1.79
CA ARG A 493 9.47 9.65 -1.24
C ARG A 493 10.80 9.20 -1.86
N ILE A 494 11.00 7.90 -2.06
CA ILE A 494 12.21 7.36 -2.70
C ILE A 494 12.37 7.95 -4.11
N LYS A 495 11.30 7.92 -4.92
CA LYS A 495 11.31 8.47 -6.28
C LYS A 495 11.50 9.98 -6.35
N GLU A 496 11.01 10.70 -5.36
CA GLU A 496 11.23 12.15 -5.22
C GLU A 496 12.69 12.43 -4.82
N ASP A 497 13.22 11.72 -3.82
CA ASP A 497 14.60 11.82 -3.34
C ASP A 497 15.65 11.45 -4.41
N ASP A 498 15.38 10.45 -5.24
CA ASP A 498 16.24 10.02 -6.35
C ASP A 498 16.59 11.15 -7.34
N LYS A 499 15.81 12.24 -7.34
CA LYS A 499 15.95 13.39 -8.24
C LYS A 499 16.56 14.61 -7.56
N LEU A 500 16.73 14.59 -6.24
CA LEU A 500 17.21 15.75 -5.49
C LEU A 500 18.74 15.89 -5.63
N PRO A 501 19.27 17.11 -5.81
CA PRO A 501 20.72 17.35 -5.85
C PRO A 501 21.45 16.91 -4.58
N ASN A 502 20.75 16.87 -3.46
CA ASN A 502 21.24 16.46 -2.15
C ASN A 502 20.53 15.20 -1.62
N GLY A 503 19.85 14.44 -2.48
CA GLY A 503 19.21 13.17 -2.11
C GLY A 503 20.23 12.05 -1.91
N GLU A 504 19.77 10.86 -1.50
CA GLU A 504 20.64 9.73 -1.19
C GLU A 504 21.41 9.18 -2.40
N LEU A 505 20.92 9.43 -3.61
CA LEU A 505 21.61 9.07 -4.86
C LEU A 505 22.54 10.16 -5.40
N SER A 506 22.63 11.33 -4.75
CA SER A 506 23.41 12.48 -5.25
C SER A 506 24.85 12.13 -5.62
N ALA A 507 25.56 11.40 -4.75
CA ALA A 507 26.94 10.99 -5.01
C ALA A 507 27.07 10.05 -6.23
N LEU A 508 26.10 9.18 -6.49
CA LEU A 508 26.08 8.32 -7.67
C LEU A 508 25.77 9.14 -8.93
N TRP A 509 24.84 10.08 -8.83
CA TRP A 509 24.57 11.04 -9.89
C TRP A 509 25.82 11.83 -10.27
N ASP A 510 26.58 12.35 -9.31
CA ASP A 510 27.82 13.10 -9.57
C ASP A 510 28.83 12.26 -10.37
N VAL A 511 28.98 10.98 -10.02
CA VAL A 511 29.85 10.04 -10.75
C VAL A 511 29.34 9.82 -12.17
N ILE A 512 28.05 9.55 -12.34
CA ILE A 512 27.42 9.33 -13.66
C ILE A 512 27.57 10.57 -14.53
N ILE A 513 27.23 11.75 -14.02
CA ILE A 513 27.32 13.02 -14.74
C ILE A 513 28.76 13.29 -15.18
N LYS A 514 29.71 13.14 -14.26
CA LYS A 514 31.13 13.39 -14.54
C LYS A 514 31.69 12.42 -15.58
N ASN A 515 31.47 11.12 -15.38
CA ASN A 515 32.13 10.09 -16.19
C ASN A 515 31.49 9.94 -17.59
N HIS A 516 30.21 10.27 -17.73
CA HIS A 516 29.51 10.30 -19.02
C HIS A 516 29.44 11.69 -19.65
N GLN A 517 30.08 12.71 -19.04
CA GLN A 517 30.14 14.09 -19.52
C GLN A 517 28.75 14.68 -19.81
N LEU A 518 27.79 14.40 -18.93
CA LEU A 518 26.41 14.83 -19.10
C LEU A 518 26.27 16.33 -18.81
N SER A 519 25.59 17.05 -19.69
CA SER A 519 25.24 18.45 -19.46
C SER A 519 23.94 18.54 -18.67
N LEU A 520 24.01 18.91 -17.40
CA LEU A 520 22.80 19.20 -16.62
C LEU A 520 22.18 20.54 -17.06
N PRO A 521 20.85 20.67 -17.09
CA PRO A 521 20.23 21.98 -17.24
C PRO A 521 20.63 22.90 -16.05
N PRO A 522 20.79 24.22 -16.29
CA PRO A 522 21.15 25.15 -15.23
C PRO A 522 20.10 25.13 -14.11
N VAL A 523 20.55 24.98 -12.87
CA VAL A 523 19.69 25.06 -11.68
C VAL A 523 19.17 26.48 -11.59
N VAL A 524 17.87 26.68 -11.82
CA VAL A 524 17.22 27.95 -11.50
C VAL A 524 17.16 28.02 -9.98
N ALA A 525 17.99 28.88 -9.38
CA ALA A 525 17.87 29.21 -7.97
C ALA A 525 16.49 29.83 -7.74
N SER A 526 15.58 29.07 -7.15
CA SER A 526 14.29 29.56 -6.68
C SER A 526 14.54 30.50 -5.50
N GLY A 527 14.40 31.80 -5.74
CA GLY A 527 14.35 32.84 -4.72
C GLY A 527 12.98 32.98 -4.08
#